data_AF-A0A157ZNE3-F1
#
_entry.id   AF-A0A157ZNE3-F1
#
_cell.length_a   1.000
_cell.length_b   1.000
_cell.length_c   1.000
_cell.angle_alpha   90.00
_cell.angle_beta   90.00
_cell.angle_gamma   90.00
#
_symmetry.space_group_name_H-M   'P 1'
#
loop_
_entity.id
_entity.type
_entity.pdbx_description
1 polymer ?
#
loop_
_entity_poly.entity_id
_entity_poly.type
_entity_poly.pdbx_seq_one_letter_code
_entity_poly.pdbx_strand_id
1 'polypeptide(L)'
;MANALREHFSEHGSTPLHLVLGRGGPNLVRGMSALRDTCDSLGLPYRLFGFDSDISEVIQYARRADTWMQSGGRAQVAARIGARDAQSHTASA
;
A
#
# COMPACT_ATOMS: atom_id res chain seq x y z
N MET A 1 0.48 -11.59 -6.51
CA MET A 1 0.47 -10.45 -5.56
C MET A 1 0.18 -9.14 -6.29
N ALA A 2 1.03 -8.70 -7.22
CA ALA A 2 0.78 -7.49 -8.03
C ALA A 2 -0.53 -7.54 -8.84
N ASN A 3 -0.86 -8.68 -9.47
CA ASN A 3 -2.08 -8.81 -10.27
C ASN A 3 -3.36 -8.65 -9.44
N ALA A 4 -3.44 -9.36 -8.31
CA ALA A 4 -4.58 -9.29 -7.40
C ALA A 4 -4.82 -7.86 -6.86
N LEU A 5 -3.75 -7.09 -6.60
CA LEU A 5 -3.88 -5.69 -6.20
C LEU A 5 -4.53 -4.84 -7.31
N ARG A 6 -4.09 -5.04 -8.56
CA ARG A 6 -4.65 -4.35 -9.72
C ARG A 6 -6.12 -4.74 -9.94
N GLU A 7 -6.43 -6.03 -9.91
CA GLU A 7 -7.78 -6.57 -10.04
C GLU A 7 -8.72 -5.98 -8.98
N HIS A 8 -8.29 -5.98 -7.72
CA HIS A 8 -9.10 -5.40 -6.63
C HIS A 8 -9.41 -3.92 -6.85
N PHE A 9 -8.44 -3.13 -7.31
CA PHE A 9 -8.64 -1.71 -7.66
C PHE A 9 -9.59 -1.52 -8.85
N SER A 10 -9.52 -2.41 -9.84
CA SER A 10 -10.45 -2.39 -10.99
C SER A 10 -11.88 -2.73 -10.57
N GLU A 11 -12.07 -3.67 -9.64
CA GLU A 11 -13.38 -4.12 -9.18
C GLU A 11 -14.02 -3.18 -8.15
N HIS A 12 -13.24 -2.62 -7.22
CA HIS A 12 -13.74 -1.88 -6.05
C HIS A 12 -13.46 -0.37 -6.14
N GLY A 13 -12.73 0.07 -7.15
CA GLY A 13 -12.30 1.46 -7.30
C GLY A 13 -11.02 1.79 -6.54
N SER A 14 -10.56 3.03 -6.72
CA SER A 14 -9.30 3.52 -6.16
C SER A 14 -9.37 3.68 -4.64
N THR A 15 -9.03 2.62 -3.92
CA THR A 15 -8.98 2.65 -2.45
C THR A 15 -7.67 3.30 -1.98
N PRO A 16 -7.71 4.31 -1.09
CA PRO A 16 -6.50 4.97 -0.61
C PRO A 16 -5.72 4.06 0.35
N LEU A 17 -4.62 3.49 -0.15
CA LEU A 17 -3.75 2.57 0.60
C LEU A 17 -2.30 3.07 0.64
N HIS A 18 -1.61 2.77 1.74
CA HIS A 18 -0.15 2.86 1.80
C HIS A 18 0.43 1.46 1.98
N LEU A 19 1.18 0.99 0.97
CA LEU A 19 1.70 -0.38 0.96
C LEU A 19 3.05 -0.46 1.67
N VAL A 20 3.19 -1.40 2.60
CA VAL A 20 4.47 -1.74 3.24
C VAL A 20 4.80 -3.19 2.92
N LEU A 21 5.95 -3.44 2.31
CA LEU A 21 6.42 -4.79 2.00
C LEU A 21 7.78 -5.02 2.67
N GLY A 22 7.87 -6.05 3.51
CA GLY A 22 9.15 -6.65 3.92
C GLY A 22 9.22 -8.08 3.43
N ARG A 23 10.25 -8.42 2.65
CA ARG A 23 10.34 -9.75 2.04
C ARG A 23 11.81 -10.18 1.84
N GLY A 24 12.09 -11.45 2.08
CA GLY A 24 13.36 -12.11 1.78
C GLY A 24 13.23 -13.29 0.81
N GLY A 25 14.34 -13.95 0.49
CA GLY A 25 14.34 -15.21 -0.25
C GLY A 25 14.39 -15.10 -1.79
N PRO A 26 14.26 -16.22 -2.51
CA PRO A 26 14.50 -16.30 -3.95
C PRO A 26 13.62 -15.36 -4.77
N ASN A 27 14.15 -14.85 -5.88
CA ASN A 27 13.44 -13.92 -6.77
C ASN A 27 12.99 -12.61 -6.09
N LEU A 28 13.70 -12.14 -5.05
CA LEU A 28 13.36 -10.92 -4.32
C LEU A 28 13.27 -9.70 -5.23
N VAL A 29 14.34 -9.41 -5.96
CA VAL A 29 14.45 -8.22 -6.82
C VAL A 29 13.32 -8.21 -7.86
N ARG A 30 13.08 -9.33 -8.55
CA ARG A 30 12.00 -9.46 -9.53
C ARG A 30 10.63 -9.19 -8.92
N GLY A 31 10.35 -9.79 -7.76
CA GLY A 31 9.06 -9.61 -7.08
C GLY A 31 8.85 -8.18 -6.58
N MET A 32 9.92 -7.55 -6.06
CA MET A 32 9.86 -6.14 -5.63
C MET A 32 9.66 -5.19 -6.80
N SER A 33 10.33 -5.41 -7.94
CA SER A 33 10.14 -4.62 -9.15
C SER A 33 8.69 -4.70 -9.63
N ALA A 34 8.14 -5.91 -9.76
CA ALA A 34 6.76 -6.08 -10.21
C ALA A 34 5.74 -5.38 -9.30
N LEU A 35 5.96 -5.40 -7.97
CA LEU A 35 5.08 -4.70 -7.04
C LEU A 35 5.26 -3.18 -7.09
N ARG A 36 6.50 -2.71 -7.23
CA ARG A 36 6.84 -1.30 -7.44
C ARG A 36 6.10 -0.75 -8.66
N ASP A 37 6.29 -1.39 -9.81
CA ASP A 37 5.70 -0.96 -11.08
C ASP A 37 4.16 -0.92 -11.00
N THR A 38 3.58 -1.86 -10.26
CA THR A 38 2.13 -1.88 -10.02
C THR A 38 1.69 -0.70 -9.15
N CYS A 39 2.36 -0.45 -8.03
CA CYS A 39 2.04 0.67 -7.16
C CYS A 39 2.24 2.02 -7.87
N ASP A 40 3.33 2.17 -8.62
CA ASP A 40 3.59 3.35 -9.44
C ASP A 40 2.48 3.56 -10.47
N SER A 41 2.04 2.50 -11.16
CA SER A 41 0.92 2.58 -12.12
C SER A 41 -0.43 2.95 -11.49
N LEU A 42 -0.63 2.58 -10.22
CA LEU A 42 -1.84 2.90 -9.45
C LEU A 42 -1.71 4.24 -8.68
N GLY A 43 -0.53 4.88 -8.72
CA GLY A 43 -0.23 6.10 -7.97
C GLY A 43 -0.09 5.93 -6.46
N LEU A 44 -0.05 4.70 -5.96
CA LEU A 44 -0.07 4.38 -4.53
C LEU A 44 1.29 4.66 -3.87
N PRO A 45 1.32 5.25 -2.66
CA PRO A 45 2.54 5.32 -1.87
C PRO A 45 2.92 3.94 -1.32
N TYR A 46 4.22 3.63 -1.36
CA TYR A 46 4.74 2.36 -0.86
C TYR A 46 6.10 2.52 -0.18
N ARG A 47 6.43 1.56 0.68
CA ARG A 47 7.77 1.35 1.22
C ARG A 47 8.14 -0.12 1.09
N LEU A 48 9.27 -0.38 0.43
CA LEU A 48 9.84 -1.71 0.28
C LEU A 48 11.05 -1.88 1.21
N PHE A 49 11.13 -3.03 1.86
CA PHE A 49 12.19 -3.49 2.73
C PHE A 49 12.74 -4.83 2.19
N GLY A 50 14.05 -4.89 2.01
CA GLY A 50 14.76 -6.00 1.40
C GLY A 50 15.19 -7.06 2.41
N PHE A 51 16.06 -7.97 1.97
CA PHE A 51 16.63 -9.02 2.82
C PHE A 51 17.59 -8.49 3.90
N ASP A 52 18.07 -7.27 3.70
CA ASP A 52 19.02 -6.53 4.54
C ASP A 52 18.31 -5.70 5.63
N SER A 53 16.97 -5.65 5.62
CA SER A 53 16.17 -4.91 6.59
C SER A 53 15.80 -5.76 7.80
N ASP A 54 15.83 -5.17 9.00
CA ASP A 54 15.34 -5.85 10.21
C ASP A 54 13.82 -5.98 10.16
N ILE A 55 13.29 -7.18 10.42
CA ILE A 55 11.83 -7.41 10.37
C ILE A 55 11.07 -6.54 11.39
N SER A 56 11.70 -6.23 12.52
CA SER A 56 11.18 -5.33 13.56
C SER A 56 11.06 -3.90 13.05
N GLU A 57 12.01 -3.46 12.22
CA GLU A 57 11.95 -2.14 11.56
C GLU A 57 10.73 -2.05 10.64
N VAL A 58 10.47 -3.10 9.86
CA VAL A 58 9.30 -3.18 8.97
C VAL A 58 8.00 -3.01 9.77
N ILE A 59 7.88 -3.71 10.90
CA ILE A 59 6.71 -3.64 11.79
C ILE A 59 6.56 -2.23 12.37
N GLN A 60 7.65 -1.65 12.88
CA GLN A 60 7.62 -0.30 13.45
C GLN A 60 7.23 0.74 12.39
N TYR A 61 7.74 0.62 11.17
CA TYR A 61 7.35 1.49 10.06
C TYR A 61 5.86 1.33 9.75
N ALA A 62 5.37 0.09 9.63
CA ALA A 62 3.97 -0.18 9.33
C ALA A 62 3.03 0.44 10.38
N ARG A 63 3.37 0.35 11.67
CA ARG A 63 2.59 1.01 12.75
C ARG A 63 2.55 2.52 12.60
N ARG A 64 3.68 3.17 12.30
CA ARG A 64 3.74 4.61 12.09
C ARG A 64 2.94 5.02 10.84
N ALA A 65 3.05 4.26 9.76
CA ALA A 65 2.30 4.49 8.53
C ALA A 65 0.78 4.35 8.78
N ASP A 66 0.35 3.37 9.55
CA ASP A 66 -1.06 3.19 9.92
C ASP A 66 -1.58 4.35 10.77
N THR A 67 -0.83 4.76 11.80
CA THR A 67 -1.17 5.95 12.61
C THR A 67 -1.30 7.20 11.74
N TRP A 68 -0.36 7.39 10.80
CA TRP A 68 -0.42 8.49 9.85
C TRP A 68 -1.68 8.41 8.95
N MET A 69 -1.98 7.23 8.40
CA MET A 69 -3.16 6.99 7.57
C MET A 69 -4.47 7.33 8.30
N GLN A 70 -4.57 7.00 9.58
CA GLN A 70 -5.72 7.34 10.44
C GLN A 70 -5.81 8.85 10.73
N SER A 71 -4.67 9.53 10.86
CA SER A 71 -4.61 10.97 11.18
C SER A 71 -4.78 11.92 9.99
N GLY A 72 -5.16 11.41 8.81
CA GLY A 72 -5.38 12.22 7.61
C GLY A 72 -4.54 11.79 6.39
N GLY A 73 -3.63 10.83 6.55
CA GLY A 73 -2.88 10.26 5.44
C GLY A 73 -3.79 9.69 4.35
N ARG A 74 -4.91 9.04 4.73
CA ARG A 74 -5.90 8.53 3.76
C ARG A 74 -6.42 9.60 2.80
N ALA A 75 -6.73 10.79 3.28
CA ALA A 75 -7.20 11.90 2.44
C ALA A 75 -6.09 12.38 1.48
N GLN A 76 -4.85 12.43 1.96
CA GLN A 76 -3.70 12.78 1.12
C GLN A 76 -3.46 11.76 0.01
N VAL A 77 -3.56 10.46 0.33
CA VAL A 77 -3.44 9.39 -0.66
C VAL A 77 -4.60 9.42 -1.65
N ALA A 78 -5.83 9.60 -1.17
CA ALA A 78 -7.01 9.69 -2.02
C ALA A 78 -6.89 10.82 -3.05
N ALA A 79 -6.47 12.01 -2.60
CA ALA A 79 -6.21 13.15 -3.48
C ALA A 79 -5.14 12.85 -4.52
N ARG A 80 -4.05 12.16 -4.14
CA ARG A 80 -2.95 11.78 -5.05
C ARG A 80 -3.41 10.84 -6.17
N ILE A 81 -4.25 9.86 -5.83
CA ILE A 81 -4.68 8.82 -6.79
C ILE A 81 -6.00 9.19 -7.50
N GLY A 82 -6.53 10.40 -7.28
CA GLY A 82 -7.80 10.84 -7.85
C GLY A 82 -8.99 10.00 -7.39
N ALA A 83 -8.90 9.36 -6.21
CA ALA A 83 -10.01 8.63 -5.64
C ALA A 83 -11.12 9.60 -5.24
N ARG A 84 -12.35 9.31 -5.64
CA ARG A 84 -13.52 9.93 -5.00
C ARG A 84 -13.54 9.44 -3.57
N ASP A 85 -13.75 10.33 -2.60
CA ASP A 85 -13.85 9.99 -1.19
C ASP A 85 -14.73 8.74 -1.01
N ALA A 86 -14.12 7.59 -0.77
CA ALA A 86 -14.80 6.39 -0.34
C ALA A 86 -15.13 6.54 1.15
N GLN A 87 -15.84 7.61 1.50
CA GLN A 87 -16.47 7.80 2.79
C GLN A 87 -17.89 7.25 2.71
N SER A 88 -18.01 5.93 2.60
CA SER A 88 -19.29 5.22 2.76
C SER A 88 -19.10 3.76 3.11
N HIS A 89 -18.30 3.48 4.14
CA HIS A 89 -18.63 2.35 5.01
C HIS A 89 -18.86 2.88 6.42
N THR A 90 -20.06 3.45 6.57
CA THR A 90 -20.67 3.79 7.84
C THR A 90 -20.58 2.59 8.77
N ALA A 91 -20.15 2.85 10.00
CA ALA A 91 -20.36 1.98 11.14
C ALA A 91 -21.80 1.43 11.14
N SER A 92 -21.96 0.11 11.08
CA SER A 92 -23.17 -0.61 11.48
C SER A 92 -22.88 -2.11 11.54
N ALA A 93 -22.50 -2.58 12.74
CA ALA A 93 -22.95 -3.82 13.41
C ALA A 93 -22.15 -4.01 14.70
#